data_AF-A0A2B7GU64-F1
#
_entry.id   AF-A0A2B7GU64-F1
#
_cell.length_a   1.000
_cell.length_b   1.000
_cell.length_c   1.000
_cell.angle_alpha   90.00
_cell.angle_beta   90.00
_cell.angle_gamma   90.00
#
_symmetry.space_group_name_H-M   'P 1'
#
loop_
_entity.id
_entity.type
_entity.pdbx_description
1 polymer ?
#
loop_
_entity_poly.entity_id
_entity_poly.type
_entity_poly.pdbx_seq_one_letter_code
_entity_poly.pdbx_strand_id
1 'polypeptide(L)'
;MAKDDEDSGEEPSEENDSVNFSEIALEEARLRFQEEAERRNSVESKIGTILTVDAIIVSIVGLFQDLTLLPIGAMSVALVSVIIGIHGLRVQDYHTPGKDIDDYLQYINDSPQSIRRNLMIGYMTSISGNEDTDNPKKFFKGNRTKNDEKYRNLRLCQYLTVVSLALILLHSALTLLC
;
A
#
# COMPACT_ATOMS: atom_id res chain seq x y z
N MET A 1 46.25 -63.77 -18.61
CA MET A 1 46.39 -62.70 -17.61
C MET A 1 46.85 -61.46 -18.36
N ALA A 2 45.89 -60.68 -18.84
CA ALA A 2 46.06 -59.42 -19.56
C ALA A 2 44.84 -58.55 -19.20
N LYS A 3 45.13 -57.29 -18.92
CA LYS A 3 44.23 -56.17 -18.56
C LYS A 3 43.17 -55.94 -19.63
N ASP A 4 42.01 -55.45 -19.20
CA ASP A 4 41.36 -54.28 -19.79
C ASP A 4 40.49 -53.63 -18.70
N ASP A 5 40.97 -52.49 -18.21
CA ASP A 5 40.26 -51.55 -17.34
C ASP A 5 39.39 -50.69 -18.28
N GLU A 6 38.07 -50.91 -18.32
CA GLU A 6 37.14 -49.95 -18.94
C GLU A 6 36.88 -48.80 -17.96
N ASP A 7 37.68 -47.75 -18.15
CA ASP A 7 37.50 -46.39 -17.67
C ASP A 7 36.23 -45.79 -18.31
N SER A 8 35.07 -45.98 -17.67
CA SER A 8 33.87 -45.23 -17.99
C SER A 8 34.00 -43.84 -17.34
N GLY A 9 34.64 -42.92 -18.07
CA GLY A 9 34.73 -41.52 -17.69
C GLY A 9 33.34 -40.93 -17.43
N GLU A 10 33.08 -40.61 -16.16
CA GLU A 10 32.02 -39.68 -15.78
C GLU A 10 32.36 -38.33 -16.42
N GLU A 11 31.65 -37.95 -17.48
CA GLU A 11 31.60 -36.56 -17.89
C GLU A 11 31.01 -35.77 -16.73
N PRO A 12 31.72 -34.77 -16.16
CA PRO A 12 31.09 -33.87 -15.22
C PRO A 12 30.06 -33.08 -16.04
N SER A 13 28.78 -33.39 -15.84
CA SER A 13 27.69 -32.57 -16.34
C SER A 13 27.88 -31.18 -15.78
N GLU A 14 28.43 -30.28 -16.60
CA GLU A 14 28.53 -28.86 -16.31
C GLU A 14 27.11 -28.39 -15.96
N GLU A 15 26.89 -28.17 -14.66
CA GLU A 15 25.74 -27.49 -14.12
C GLU A 15 25.77 -26.08 -14.70
N ASN A 16 25.12 -25.95 -15.85
CA ASN A 16 24.92 -24.68 -16.53
C ASN A 16 24.01 -23.87 -15.62
N ASP A 17 24.64 -23.12 -14.72
CA ASP A 17 24.05 -22.12 -13.83
C ASP A 17 23.60 -20.91 -14.67
N SER A 18 22.81 -21.19 -15.72
CA SER A 18 22.25 -20.22 -16.63
C SER A 18 21.24 -19.43 -15.81
N VAL A 19 21.70 -18.28 -15.31
CA VAL A 19 20.91 -17.33 -14.53
C VAL A 19 19.53 -17.20 -15.15
N ASN A 20 18.53 -17.73 -14.46
CA ASN A 20 17.18 -17.80 -15.00
C ASN A 20 16.51 -16.43 -14.86
N PHE A 21 16.72 -15.54 -15.84
CA PHE A 21 16.19 -14.18 -15.84
C PHE A 21 14.67 -14.10 -15.62
N SER A 22 13.92 -15.14 -16.01
CA SER A 22 12.47 -15.19 -15.77
C SER A 22 12.12 -15.29 -14.28
N GLU A 23 12.98 -15.97 -13.51
CA GLU A 23 12.82 -16.14 -12.07
C GLU A 23 13.18 -14.86 -11.32
N ILE A 24 14.30 -14.23 -11.72
CA ILE A 24 14.72 -12.93 -11.17
C ILE A 24 13.66 -11.86 -11.45
N ALA A 25 13.12 -11.80 -12.66
CA ALA A 25 12.08 -10.83 -13.01
C ALA A 25 10.78 -11.06 -12.23
N LEU A 26 10.44 -12.32 -11.95
CA LEU A 26 9.28 -12.68 -11.15
C LEU A 26 9.46 -12.28 -9.68
N GLU A 27 10.65 -12.52 -9.13
CA GLU A 27 10.98 -12.14 -7.75
C GLU A 27 11.00 -10.61 -7.59
N GLU A 28 11.58 -9.88 -8.53
CA GLU A 28 11.52 -8.41 -8.55
C GLU A 28 10.06 -7.91 -8.61
N ALA A 29 9.20 -8.52 -9.43
CA ALA A 29 7.78 -8.15 -9.50
C ALA A 29 7.04 -8.42 -8.16
N ARG A 30 7.35 -9.55 -7.52
CA ARG A 30 6.84 -9.88 -6.19
C ARG A 30 7.31 -8.87 -5.14
N LEU A 31 8.60 -8.53 -5.13
CA LEU A 31 9.17 -7.55 -4.20
C LEU A 31 8.48 -6.19 -4.35
N ARG A 32 8.33 -5.68 -5.57
CA ARG A 32 7.60 -4.41 -5.81
C ARG A 32 6.15 -4.45 -5.34
N PHE A 33 5.49 -5.59 -5.49
CA PHE A 33 4.14 -5.76 -4.97
C PHE A 33 4.10 -5.73 -3.44
N GLN A 34 5.07 -6.38 -2.79
CA GLN A 34 5.22 -6.35 -1.33
C GLN A 34 5.53 -4.93 -0.83
N GLU A 35 6.46 -4.22 -1.46
CA GLU A 35 6.74 -2.81 -1.16
C GLU A 35 5.47 -1.95 -1.26
N GLU A 36 4.64 -2.19 -2.29
CA GLU A 36 3.38 -1.46 -2.47
C GLU A 36 2.33 -1.82 -1.38
N ALA A 37 2.31 -3.08 -0.92
CA ALA A 37 1.46 -3.51 0.19
C ALA A 37 1.94 -2.95 1.54
N GLU A 38 3.25 -2.89 1.78
CA GLU A 38 3.84 -2.25 2.95
C GLU A 38 3.59 -0.75 2.95
N ARG A 39 3.73 -0.11 1.79
CA ARG A 39 3.41 1.29 1.57
C ARG A 39 1.97 1.60 1.96
N ARG A 40 1.01 0.76 1.56
CA ARG A 40 -0.39 0.85 2.01
C ARG A 40 -0.50 0.80 3.53
N ASN A 41 0.04 -0.25 4.14
CA ASN A 41 -0.08 -0.48 5.57
C ASN A 41 0.53 0.68 6.38
N SER A 42 1.65 1.23 5.91
CA SER A 42 2.28 2.42 6.49
C SER A 42 1.37 3.65 6.44
N VAL A 43 0.71 3.90 5.30
CA VAL A 43 -0.22 5.03 5.16
C VAL A 43 -1.44 4.85 6.06
N GLU A 44 -2.05 3.66 6.08
CA GLU A 44 -3.22 3.38 6.91
C GLU A 44 -2.90 3.54 8.40
N SER A 45 -1.73 3.06 8.84
CA SER A 45 -1.25 3.26 10.20
C SER A 45 -1.11 4.74 10.54
N LYS A 46 -0.48 5.54 9.66
CA LYS A 46 -0.32 6.99 9.87
C LYS A 46 -1.65 7.74 9.92
N ILE A 47 -2.61 7.37 9.06
CA ILE A 47 -3.97 7.93 9.12
C ILE A 47 -4.61 7.59 10.47
N GLY A 48 -4.50 6.35 10.95
CA GLY A 48 -4.99 5.94 12.26
C GLY A 48 -4.39 6.75 13.42
N THR A 49 -3.09 7.04 13.36
CA THR A 49 -2.44 7.91 14.35
C THR A 49 -3.03 9.32 14.33
N ILE A 50 -3.23 9.92 13.15
CA ILE A 50 -3.80 11.27 13.04
C ILE A 50 -5.24 11.30 13.57
N LEU A 51 -6.06 10.32 13.23
CA LEU A 51 -7.42 10.20 13.77
C LEU A 51 -7.42 10.16 15.30
N THR A 52 -6.46 9.47 15.90
CA THR A 52 -6.30 9.40 17.36
C THR A 52 -5.94 10.77 17.94
N VAL A 53 -5.02 11.50 17.30
CA VAL A 53 -4.63 12.86 17.72
C VAL A 53 -5.82 13.82 17.62
N ASP A 54 -6.56 13.80 16.51
CA ASP A 54 -7.73 14.65 16.30
C ASP A 54 -8.84 14.33 17.32
N ALA A 55 -9.04 13.05 17.67
CA ALA A 55 -9.98 12.65 18.72
C ALA A 55 -9.57 13.18 20.10
N ILE A 56 -8.27 13.19 20.42
CA ILE A 56 -7.74 13.80 21.64
C ILE A 56 -7.99 15.30 21.64
N ILE A 57 -7.72 15.99 20.53
CA ILE A 57 -7.96 17.43 20.37
C ILE A 57 -9.43 17.76 20.64
N VAL A 58 -10.35 17.09 19.95
CA VAL A 58 -11.79 17.30 20.11
C VAL A 58 -12.24 17.02 21.54
N SER A 59 -11.68 15.98 22.17
CA SER A 59 -12.00 15.61 23.55
C SER A 59 -11.52 16.68 24.55
N ILE A 60 -10.27 17.14 24.43
CA ILE A 60 -9.70 18.17 25.31
C ILE A 60 -10.45 19.49 25.14
N VAL A 61 -10.64 19.95 23.90
CA VAL A 61 -11.32 21.22 23.64
C VAL A 61 -12.79 21.16 24.10
N GLY A 62 -13.46 20.02 23.91
CA GLY A 62 -14.84 19.82 24.33
C GLY A 62 -15.07 19.82 25.84
N LEU A 63 -14.02 19.69 26.67
CA LEU A 63 -14.14 19.80 28.13
C LEU A 63 -14.28 21.25 28.62
N PHE A 64 -13.87 22.24 27.82
CA PHE A 64 -13.94 23.63 28.21
C PHE A 64 -15.34 24.18 27.96
N GLN A 65 -15.96 24.77 28.99
CA GLN A 65 -17.33 25.29 28.92
C GLN A 65 -17.40 26.68 28.24
N ASP A 66 -16.31 27.46 28.29
CA ASP A 66 -16.20 28.79 27.68
C ASP A 66 -15.47 28.72 26.33
N LEU A 67 -16.14 28.14 25.34
CA LEU A 67 -15.61 28.01 23.99
C LEU A 67 -15.64 29.35 23.26
N THR A 68 -14.45 29.95 23.08
CA THR A 68 -14.29 31.08 22.16
C THR A 68 -14.27 30.61 20.69
N LEU A 69 -14.33 31.54 19.74
CA LEU A 69 -14.33 31.23 18.30
C LEU A 69 -13.11 30.39 17.85
N LEU A 70 -11.95 30.56 18.48
CA LEU A 70 -10.71 29.86 18.11
C LEU A 70 -10.75 28.35 18.43
N PRO A 71 -11.07 27.91 19.66
CA PRO A 71 -11.32 26.51 20.00
C PRO A 71 -12.41 25.84 19.15
N ILE A 72 -13.52 26.53 18.88
CA ILE A 72 -14.58 26.03 18.00
C ILE A 72 -14.03 25.80 16.58
N GLY A 73 -13.27 26.77 16.07
CA GLY A 73 -12.53 26.65 14.83
C GLY A 73 -11.61 25.42 14.81
N ALA A 74 -10.79 25.24 15.84
CA ALA A 74 -9.89 24.10 15.98
C ALA A 74 -10.62 22.75 15.96
N MET A 75 -11.74 22.64 16.68
CA MET A 75 -12.58 21.43 16.68
C MET A 75 -13.17 21.16 15.29
N SER A 76 -13.70 22.18 14.62
CA SER A 76 -14.28 21.99 13.28
C SER A 76 -13.24 21.50 12.26
N VAL A 77 -12.02 22.05 12.30
CA VAL A 77 -10.91 21.61 11.44
C VAL A 77 -10.51 20.17 11.76
N ALA A 78 -10.42 19.80 13.04
CA ALA A 78 -10.13 18.42 13.46
C ALA A 78 -11.22 17.43 13.01
N LEU A 79 -12.50 17.81 13.09
CA LEU A 79 -13.60 16.98 12.60
C LEU A 79 -13.55 16.78 11.07
N VAL A 80 -13.20 17.81 10.31
CA VAL A 80 -13.00 17.67 8.86
C VAL A 80 -11.85 16.72 8.56
N SER A 81 -10.73 16.82 9.30
CA SER A 81 -9.60 15.89 9.20
C SER A 81 -10.04 14.44 9.44
N VAL A 82 -10.87 14.21 10.47
CA VAL A 82 -11.41 12.88 10.79
C VAL A 82 -12.25 12.30 9.65
N ILE A 83 -13.14 13.10 9.06
CA ILE A 83 -13.97 12.67 7.92
C ILE A 83 -13.10 12.26 6.74
N ILE A 84 -12.07 13.05 6.42
CA ILE A 84 -11.14 12.74 5.32
C ILE A 84 -10.33 11.48 5.63
N GLY A 85 -9.87 11.31 6.89
CA GLY A 85 -9.11 10.14 7.32
C GLY A 85 -9.94 8.85 7.21
N ILE A 86 -11.18 8.85 7.70
CA ILE A 86 -12.11 7.72 7.58
C ILE A 86 -12.38 7.42 6.10
N HIS A 87 -12.60 8.45 5.27
CA HIS A 87 -12.79 8.26 3.84
C HIS A 87 -11.54 7.64 3.17
N GLY A 88 -10.33 8.07 3.56
CA GLY A 88 -9.07 7.50 3.10
C GLY A 88 -8.86 6.03 3.51
N LEU A 89 -9.40 5.61 4.66
CA LEU A 89 -9.33 4.22 5.10
C LEU A 89 -10.34 3.30 4.37
N ARG A 90 -11.42 3.85 3.79
CA ARG A 90 -12.51 3.07 3.21
C ARG A 90 -12.14 2.26 1.97
N VAL A 91 -11.10 2.64 1.23
CA VAL A 91 -10.65 1.89 0.04
C VAL A 91 -10.00 0.57 0.49
N GLN A 92 -10.69 -0.55 0.30
CA GLN A 92 -10.27 -1.90 0.71
C GLN A 92 -10.09 -2.87 -0.46
N ASP A 93 -10.55 -2.52 -1.67
CA ASP A 93 -10.55 -3.43 -2.84
C ASP A 93 -9.19 -3.51 -3.54
N TYR A 94 -8.15 -3.91 -2.81
CA TYR A 94 -6.83 -4.20 -3.38
C TYR A 94 -6.86 -5.53 -4.12
N HIS A 95 -6.27 -5.55 -5.32
CA HIS A 95 -6.10 -6.82 -6.04
C HIS A 95 -4.81 -7.49 -5.59
N THR A 96 -4.90 -8.81 -5.50
CA THR A 96 -3.80 -9.71 -5.18
C THR A 96 -3.69 -10.70 -6.33
N PRO A 97 -2.49 -10.97 -6.86
CA PRO A 97 -2.33 -11.99 -7.91
C PRO A 97 -2.69 -13.37 -7.36
N GLY A 98 -3.33 -14.21 -8.18
CA GLY A 98 -3.77 -15.54 -7.75
C GLY A 98 -4.84 -15.49 -6.65
N LYS A 99 -5.74 -14.51 -6.67
CA LYS A 99 -6.89 -14.46 -5.75
C LYS A 99 -8.01 -15.39 -6.19
N ASP A 100 -8.16 -15.56 -7.50
CA ASP A 100 -9.24 -16.36 -8.09
C ASP A 100 -8.81 -17.85 -8.15
N ILE A 101 -9.72 -18.74 -7.75
CA ILE A 101 -9.48 -20.19 -7.66
C ILE A 101 -9.13 -20.77 -9.04
N ASP A 102 -9.65 -20.16 -10.10
CA ASP A 102 -9.38 -20.55 -11.48
C ASP A 102 -7.90 -20.37 -11.86
N ASP A 103 -7.19 -19.40 -11.26
CA ASP A 103 -5.75 -19.22 -11.43
C ASP A 103 -4.96 -20.39 -10.83
N TYR A 104 -5.40 -20.92 -9.68
CA TYR A 104 -4.72 -22.05 -9.00
C TYR A 104 -4.90 -23.37 -9.74
N LEU A 105 -6.09 -23.62 -10.29
CA LEU A 105 -6.35 -24.84 -11.06
C LEU A 105 -5.62 -24.83 -12.41
N GLN A 106 -5.38 -23.65 -12.99
CA GLN A 106 -4.53 -23.50 -14.16
C GLN A 106 -3.06 -23.86 -13.86
N TYR A 107 -2.55 -23.50 -12.68
CA TYR A 107 -1.17 -23.83 -12.29
C TYR A 107 -0.87 -25.32 -12.16
N ILE A 108 -1.91 -26.16 -12.00
CA ILE A 108 -1.74 -27.62 -11.94
C ILE A 108 -1.52 -28.21 -13.33
N ASN A 109 -2.08 -27.59 -14.38
CA ASN A 109 -2.08 -28.13 -15.74
C ASN A 109 -1.11 -27.42 -16.69
N ASP A 110 -0.61 -26.25 -16.31
CA ASP A 110 0.24 -25.39 -17.13
C ASP A 110 1.74 -25.70 -17.00
N SER A 111 2.49 -25.43 -18.07
CA SER A 111 3.96 -25.50 -18.03
C SER A 111 4.55 -24.47 -17.04
N PRO A 112 5.69 -24.75 -16.38
CA PRO A 112 6.32 -23.82 -15.44
C PRO A 112 6.56 -22.42 -16.01
N GLN A 113 6.81 -22.32 -17.32
CA GLN A 113 7.09 -21.05 -17.99
C GLN A 113 5.83 -20.20 -18.25
N SER A 114 4.68 -20.82 -18.54
CA SER A 114 3.41 -20.12 -18.69
C SER A 114 2.90 -19.61 -17.33
N ILE A 115 3.10 -20.40 -16.27
CA ILE A 115 2.78 -20.00 -14.88
C ILE A 115 3.56 -18.73 -14.49
N ARG A 116 4.89 -18.74 -14.68
CA ARG A 116 5.75 -17.57 -14.37
C ARG A 116 5.30 -16.32 -15.12
N ARG A 117 4.94 -16.46 -16.40
CA ARG A 117 4.45 -15.34 -17.23
C ARG A 117 3.11 -14.79 -16.72
N ASN A 118 2.15 -15.67 -16.43
CA ASN A 118 0.83 -15.27 -15.95
C ASN A 118 0.93 -14.58 -14.58
N LEU A 119 1.79 -15.09 -13.70
CA LEU A 119 2.01 -14.52 -12.37
C LEU A 119 2.73 -13.16 -12.46
N MET A 120 3.70 -13.01 -13.37
CA MET A 120 4.34 -11.72 -13.66
C MET A 120 3.31 -10.69 -14.16
N ILE A 121 2.45 -11.07 -15.09
CA ILE A 121 1.37 -10.21 -15.58
C ILE A 121 0.42 -9.84 -14.44
N GLY A 122 0.04 -10.82 -13.61
CA GLY A 122 -0.83 -10.60 -12.45
C GLY A 122 -0.27 -9.60 -11.44
N TYR A 123 1.03 -9.69 -11.11
CA TYR A 123 1.71 -8.70 -10.27
C TYR A 123 1.68 -7.32 -10.91
N MET A 124 2.07 -7.23 -12.18
CA MET A 124 2.19 -5.94 -12.86
C MET A 124 0.84 -5.26 -13.05
N THR A 125 -0.21 -6.02 -13.38
CA THR A 125 -1.59 -5.51 -13.45
C THR A 125 -2.08 -5.09 -12.07
N SER A 126 -1.79 -5.85 -11.00
CA SER A 126 -2.21 -5.48 -9.64
C SER A 126 -1.56 -4.18 -9.16
N ILE A 127 -0.28 -3.95 -9.48
CA ILE A 127 0.45 -2.73 -9.13
C ILE A 127 -0.05 -1.55 -9.96
N SER A 128 0.00 -1.68 -11.29
CA SER A 128 -0.15 -0.59 -12.26
C SER A 128 -1.60 -0.25 -12.58
N GLY A 129 -2.50 -1.23 -12.44
CA GLY A 129 -3.85 -1.11 -12.95
C GLY A 129 -3.94 -1.32 -14.45
N ASN A 130 -5.14 -1.09 -14.96
CA ASN A 130 -5.49 -0.97 -16.37
C ASN A 130 -6.42 0.24 -16.50
N GLU A 131 -5.90 1.42 -16.13
CA GLU A 131 -6.67 2.65 -16.01
C GLU A 131 -6.97 3.29 -17.38
N ASP A 132 -6.20 2.92 -18.41
CA ASP A 132 -6.30 3.44 -19.78
C ASP A 132 -7.24 2.64 -20.69
N THR A 133 -8.00 1.67 -20.15
CA THR A 133 -8.92 0.85 -20.95
C THR A 133 -10.24 1.57 -21.25
N ASP A 134 -10.63 1.62 -22.52
CA ASP A 134 -11.92 2.17 -22.96
C ASP A 134 -13.13 1.30 -22.54
N ASN A 135 -12.89 0.05 -22.13
CA ASN A 135 -13.94 -0.85 -21.67
C ASN A 135 -14.17 -0.73 -20.15
N PRO A 136 -15.30 -0.17 -19.69
CA PRO A 136 -15.57 0.04 -18.27
C PRO A 136 -15.69 -1.27 -17.47
N LYS A 137 -15.97 -2.41 -18.14
CA LYS A 137 -16.01 -3.72 -17.47
C LYS A 137 -14.61 -4.29 -17.18
N LYS A 138 -13.57 -3.75 -17.82
CA LYS A 138 -12.17 -4.16 -17.64
C LYS A 138 -11.33 -3.10 -16.93
N PHE A 139 -11.95 -1.98 -16.55
CA PHE A 139 -11.29 -0.91 -15.81
C PHE A 139 -10.87 -1.41 -14.45
N PHE A 140 -9.58 -1.30 -14.17
CA PHE A 140 -9.02 -1.68 -12.87
C PHE A 140 -8.04 -0.60 -12.42
N LYS A 141 -8.33 0.01 -11.27
CA LYS A 141 -7.43 1.00 -10.66
C LYS A 141 -6.33 0.29 -9.90
N GLY A 142 -5.08 0.58 -10.27
CA GLY A 142 -3.90 -0.08 -9.71
C GLY A 142 -3.76 0.17 -8.22
N ASN A 143 -3.13 -0.78 -7.51
CA ASN A 143 -2.81 -0.63 -6.09
C ASN A 143 -1.97 0.63 -5.85
N ARG A 144 -1.08 0.98 -6.80
CA ARG A 144 -0.29 2.21 -6.74
C ARG A 144 -1.15 3.47 -6.72
N THR A 145 -2.08 3.61 -7.65
CA THR A 145 -2.95 4.78 -7.74
C THR A 145 -3.87 4.90 -6.52
N LYS A 146 -4.38 3.76 -6.02
CA LYS A 146 -5.16 3.73 -4.76
C LYS A 146 -4.34 4.22 -3.57
N ASN A 147 -3.10 3.76 -3.45
CA ASN A 147 -2.19 4.19 -2.40
C ASN A 147 -1.80 5.67 -2.54
N ASP A 148 -1.63 6.18 -3.76
CA ASP A 148 -1.35 7.61 -4.00
C ASP A 148 -2.52 8.51 -3.52
N GLU A 149 -3.76 8.07 -3.71
CA GLU A 149 -4.94 8.75 -3.15
C GLU A 149 -4.96 8.71 -1.63
N LYS A 150 -4.62 7.57 -1.02
CA LYS A 150 -4.48 7.48 0.44
C LYS A 150 -3.39 8.42 0.95
N TYR A 151 -2.26 8.55 0.26
CA TYR A 151 -1.21 9.52 0.58
C TYR A 151 -1.67 10.97 0.46
N ARG A 152 -2.47 11.29 -0.55
CA ARG A 152 -3.05 12.63 -0.69
C ARG A 152 -3.95 12.95 0.50
N ASN A 153 -4.83 12.01 0.87
CA ASN A 153 -5.71 12.16 2.02
C ASN A 153 -4.91 12.26 3.34
N LEU A 154 -3.86 11.44 3.50
CA LEU A 154 -2.94 11.53 4.63
C LEU A 154 -2.34 12.93 4.76
N ARG A 155 -1.83 13.50 3.66
CA ARG A 155 -1.27 14.86 3.67
C ARG A 155 -2.31 15.90 4.05
N LEU A 156 -3.53 15.81 3.52
CA LEU A 156 -4.62 16.71 3.88
C LEU A 156 -4.95 16.63 5.38
N CYS A 157 -5.07 15.42 5.94
CA CYS A 157 -5.27 15.22 7.37
C CYS A 157 -4.14 15.85 8.19
N GLN A 158 -2.87 15.61 7.81
CA GLN A 158 -1.73 16.22 8.48
C GLN A 158 -1.80 17.76 8.51
N TYR A 159 -2.11 18.39 7.37
CA TYR A 159 -2.25 19.85 7.32
C TYR A 159 -3.38 20.34 8.23
N LEU A 160 -4.54 19.68 8.20
CA LEU A 160 -5.68 20.07 9.03
C LEU A 160 -5.38 19.90 10.53
N THR A 161 -4.75 18.79 10.95
CA THR A 161 -4.34 18.60 12.34
C THR A 161 -3.34 19.68 12.78
N VAL A 162 -2.37 20.04 11.94
CA VAL A 162 -1.42 21.13 12.24
C VAL A 162 -2.14 22.47 12.39
N VAL A 163 -3.10 22.78 11.49
CA VAL A 163 -3.91 24.00 11.59
C VAL A 163 -4.74 24.00 12.88
N SER A 164 -5.35 22.87 13.25
CA SER A 164 -6.11 22.73 14.49
C SER A 164 -5.23 22.98 15.72
N LEU A 165 -4.04 22.37 15.77
CA LEU A 165 -3.07 22.59 16.84
C LEU A 165 -2.60 24.05 16.90
N ALA A 166 -2.33 24.67 15.75
CA ALA A 166 -1.93 26.07 15.69
C ALA A 166 -3.01 27.01 16.25
N LEU A 167 -4.29 26.74 15.96
CA LEU A 167 -5.41 27.50 16.51
C LEU A 167 -5.52 27.37 18.03
N ILE A 168 -5.28 26.17 18.56
CA ILE A 168 -5.28 25.92 20.01
C ILE A 168 -4.12 26.67 20.67
N LEU A 169 -2.90 26.55 20.13
CA LEU A 169 -1.72 27.24 20.66
C LEU A 169 -1.89 28.75 20.61
N LEU A 170 -2.45 29.28 19.52
CA LEU A 170 -2.75 30.70 19.38
C LEU A 170 -3.74 31.14 20.45
N HIS A 171 -4.84 30.39 20.64
CA HIS A 171 -5.81 30.68 21.70
C HIS A 171 -5.15 30.71 23.07
N SER A 172 -4.36 29.68 23.42
CA SER A 172 -3.65 29.60 24.68
C SER A 172 -2.67 30.75 24.89
N ALA A 173 -1.94 31.17 23.85
CA ALA A 173 -1.04 32.32 23.92
C ALA A 173 -1.79 33.63 24.16
N LEU A 174 -2.92 33.84 23.48
CA LEU A 174 -3.76 35.03 23.70
C LEU A 174 -4.33 35.07 25.12
N THR A 175 -4.76 33.93 25.66
CA THR A 175 -5.28 33.86 27.04
C THR A 175 -4.23 34.07 28.11
N LEU A 176 -2.94 33.86 27.80
CA LEU A 176 -1.83 34.11 28.73
C LEU A 176 -1.32 35.57 28.69
N LEU A 177 -1.57 36.27 27.59
CA LEU A 177 -1.13 37.66 27.36
C LEU A 177 -2.16 38.71 27.79
N CYS A 178 -3.42 38.32 27.97
CA CYS A 178 -4.53 39.14 28.46
C CYS A 178 -4.82 38.84 29.94
#